data_AF-A0A2Z6TDT6-F1
#
_entry.id   AF-A0A2Z6TDT6-F1
#
_cell.length_a   1.000
_cell.length_b   1.000
_cell.length_c   1.000
_cell.angle_alpha   90.00
_cell.angle_beta   90.00
_cell.angle_gamma   90.00
#
_symmetry.space_group_name_H-M   'P 1'
#
loop_
_entity.id
_entity.type
_entity.pdbx_description
1 polymer ?
#
loop_
_entity_poly.entity_id
_entity_poly.type
_entity_poly.pdbx_seq_one_letter_code
_entity_poly.pdbx_strand_id
1 'polypeptide(L)'
;MFYYLVRHVNMVAIAYYTITGQTEQFINKTGLVAHKIDDMKPEYQMGEKYILVLPSYQDFMMDSVVDFITYKDNKKNLIGLIGCGNRNFNDLFAQTAKKISATLNIPILYLLELSGNSTDVKNVKQIINNLSQNTSNSGNDVKKVNRPNEIGNISFLSDYRQ
;
A
#
# COMPACT_ATOMS: atom_id res chain seq x y z
N MET A 1 -13.58 29.15 28.17
CA MET A 1 -14.17 28.19 27.23
C MET A 1 -13.27 28.15 26.00
N PHE A 2 -12.31 27.22 25.98
CA PHE A 2 -11.35 27.09 24.88
C PHE A 2 -11.92 26.13 23.85
N TYR A 3 -12.33 26.65 22.69
CA TYR A 3 -12.61 25.81 21.53
C TYR A 3 -11.27 25.32 20.98
N TYR A 4 -10.95 24.05 21.19
CA TYR A 4 -9.88 23.41 20.44
C TYR A 4 -10.35 23.30 18.98
N LEU A 5 -9.79 24.17 18.13
CA LEU A 5 -9.86 23.99 16.69
C LEU A 5 -9.06 22.72 16.36
N VAL A 6 -9.73 21.57 16.31
CA VAL A 6 -9.14 20.35 15.75
C VAL A 6 -8.90 20.64 14.28
N ARG A 7 -7.65 20.94 13.92
CA ARG A 7 -7.24 20.92 12.52
C ARG A 7 -7.49 19.50 12.02
N HIS A 8 -8.52 19.33 11.21
CA HIS A 8 -8.68 18.12 10.40
C HIS A 8 -7.54 18.09 9.39
N VAL A 9 -6.42 17.50 9.79
CA VAL A 9 -5.41 17.04 8.83
C VAL A 9 -6.08 15.88 8.10
N ASN A 10 -6.25 15.99 6.79
CA ASN A 10 -6.70 14.88 5.96
C ASN A 10 -5.62 13.80 5.98
N MET A 11 -5.73 12.89 6.95
CA MET A 11 -4.79 11.79 7.12
C MET A 11 -4.97 10.79 5.99
N VAL A 12 -3.86 10.37 5.39
CA VAL A 12 -3.88 9.26 4.43
C VAL A 12 -4.15 7.97 5.18
N ALA A 13 -5.21 7.25 4.79
CA ALA A 13 -5.56 5.97 5.38
C ALA A 13 -4.59 4.85 4.94
N ILE A 14 -4.63 3.74 5.66
CA ILE A 14 -3.76 2.59 5.40
C ILE A 14 -4.64 1.35 5.29
N ALA A 15 -4.42 0.57 4.24
CA ALA A 15 -4.90 -0.81 4.14
C ALA A 15 -3.71 -1.75 4.08
N TYR A 16 -3.87 -2.99 4.54
CA TYR A 16 -2.84 -4.01 4.41
C TYR A 16 -3.42 -5.40 4.23
N TYR A 17 -2.62 -6.29 3.66
CA TYR A 17 -2.91 -7.72 3.56
C TYR A 17 -1.78 -8.53 4.20
N THR A 18 -2.10 -9.71 4.73
CA THR A 18 -1.10 -10.60 5.34
C THR A 18 -1.53 -12.06 5.19
N ILE A 19 -0.55 -12.95 5.05
CA ILE A 19 -0.78 -14.41 5.03
C ILE A 19 -0.17 -15.05 6.28
N THR A 20 1.14 -14.84 6.50
CA THR A 20 1.87 -15.41 7.65
C THR A 20 2.05 -14.44 8.83
N GLY A 21 1.37 -13.29 8.81
CA GLY A 21 1.41 -12.28 9.87
C GLY A 21 2.61 -11.32 9.84
N GLN A 22 3.58 -11.49 8.92
CA GLN A 22 4.76 -10.60 8.86
C GLN A 22 4.39 -9.14 8.55
N THR A 23 3.48 -8.92 7.58
CA THR A 23 2.96 -7.59 7.28
C THR A 23 2.19 -7.01 8.47
N GLU A 24 1.38 -7.81 9.15
CA GLU A 24 0.63 -7.40 10.34
C GLU A 24 1.57 -7.00 11.47
N GLN A 25 2.64 -7.76 11.69
CA GLN A 25 3.68 -7.42 12.65
C GLN A 25 4.37 -6.09 12.29
N PHE A 26 4.63 -5.83 11.01
CA PHE A 26 5.14 -4.53 10.58
C PHE A 26 4.16 -3.40 10.90
N ILE A 27 2.89 -3.54 10.52
CA ILE A 27 1.85 -2.55 10.82
C ILE A 27 1.76 -2.28 12.32
N ASN A 28 1.77 -3.31 13.16
CA ASN A 28 1.72 -3.19 14.61
C ASN A 28 2.91 -2.38 15.16
N LYS A 29 4.14 -2.57 14.63
CA LYS A 29 5.31 -1.76 15.02
C LYS A 29 5.15 -0.28 14.69
N THR A 30 4.36 0.08 13.68
CA THR A 30 4.11 1.49 13.33
C THR A 30 3.20 2.19 14.34
N GLY A 31 2.29 1.45 14.99
CA GLY A 31 1.24 2.00 15.85
C GLY A 31 0.21 2.86 15.09
N LEU A 32 0.13 2.72 13.77
CA LEU A 32 -0.84 3.43 12.94
C LEU A 32 -2.13 2.61 12.80
N VAL A 33 -3.26 3.30 12.68
CA VAL A 33 -4.54 2.68 12.37
C VAL A 33 -4.53 2.23 10.91
N ALA A 34 -4.87 0.97 10.67
CA ALA A 34 -4.91 0.39 9.33
C ALA A 34 -6.06 -0.61 9.21
N HIS A 35 -6.67 -0.66 8.02
CA HIS A 35 -7.66 -1.65 7.66
C HIS A 35 -6.97 -2.94 7.18
N LYS A 36 -7.27 -4.07 7.83
CA LYS A 36 -6.83 -5.40 7.38
C LYS A 36 -7.82 -5.91 6.34
N ILE A 37 -7.31 -6.25 5.15
CA ILE A 37 -8.09 -6.92 4.11
C ILE A 37 -8.34 -8.36 4.59
N ASP A 38 -9.62 -8.76 4.60
CA ASP A 38 -10.07 -10.08 5.04
C ASP A 38 -10.33 -11.00 3.85
N ASP A 39 -9.93 -12.26 3.93
CA ASP A 39 -10.11 -13.23 2.83
C ASP A 39 -11.57 -13.66 2.63
N MET A 40 -12.38 -13.70 3.69
CA MET A 40 -13.80 -14.05 3.58
C MET A 40 -14.64 -12.86 3.14
N LYS A 41 -14.17 -11.64 3.41
CA LYS A 41 -14.88 -10.41 3.05
C LYS A 41 -13.90 -9.30 2.60
N PRO A 42 -13.32 -9.43 1.39
CA PRO A 42 -12.38 -8.44 0.86
C PRO A 42 -13.04 -7.11 0.48
N GLU A 43 -14.37 -7.10 0.33
CA GLU A 43 -15.16 -5.94 -0.05
C GLU A 43 -15.28 -4.91 1.08
N TYR A 44 -14.38 -3.92 1.08
CA TYR A 44 -14.42 -2.78 1.99
C TYR A 44 -14.14 -1.49 1.25
N GLN A 45 -15.02 -0.48 1.36
CA GLN A 45 -14.80 0.82 0.72
C GLN A 45 -13.96 1.71 1.63
N MET A 46 -12.76 2.09 1.18
CA MET A 46 -11.90 3.00 1.95
C MET A 46 -12.49 4.40 2.08
N GLY A 47 -13.16 4.90 1.04
CA GLY A 47 -13.81 6.22 1.04
C GLY A 47 -12.87 7.43 0.98
N GLU A 48 -11.58 7.24 1.20
CA GLU A 48 -10.56 8.29 1.24
C GLU A 48 -9.23 7.83 0.61
N LYS A 49 -8.30 8.77 0.39
CA LYS A 49 -6.98 8.44 -0.15
C LYS A 49 -6.21 7.53 0.80
N TYR A 50 -5.67 6.42 0.27
CA TYR A 50 -4.99 5.43 1.09
C TYR A 50 -3.75 4.85 0.41
N ILE A 51 -2.86 4.31 1.24
CA ILE A 51 -1.75 3.46 0.80
C ILE A 51 -2.05 2.00 1.14
N LEU A 52 -1.48 1.08 0.34
CA LEU A 52 -1.68 -0.35 0.52
C LEU A 52 -0.34 -1.05 0.82
N VAL A 53 -0.30 -1.76 1.95
CA VAL A 53 0.88 -2.52 2.40
C VAL A 53 0.68 -4.00 2.11
N LEU A 54 1.57 -4.58 1.31
CA LEU A 54 1.39 -5.92 0.73
C LEU A 54 2.52 -6.86 1.11
N PRO A 55 2.23 -8.15 1.33
CA PRO A 55 3.25 -9.16 1.36
C PRO A 55 3.73 -9.49 -0.07
N SER A 56 4.64 -10.45 -0.19
CA SER A 56 5.17 -10.93 -1.48
C SER A 56 4.82 -12.40 -1.67
N TYR A 57 3.83 -12.68 -2.51
CA TYR A 57 3.34 -14.04 -2.80
C TYR A 57 3.01 -14.19 -4.29
N GLN A 58 2.71 -15.43 -4.70
CA GLN A 58 2.27 -15.74 -6.07
C GLN A 58 0.89 -15.13 -6.33
N ASP A 59 0.58 -14.90 -7.60
CA ASP A 59 -0.59 -14.11 -8.00
C ASP A 59 -1.87 -14.72 -7.44
N PHE A 60 -2.12 -16.02 -7.68
CA PHE A 60 -3.28 -16.81 -7.20
C PHE A 60 -3.56 -16.78 -5.68
N MET A 61 -2.67 -16.19 -4.87
CA MET A 61 -2.87 -16.01 -3.44
C MET A 61 -3.40 -14.62 -3.09
N MET A 62 -3.53 -13.72 -4.07
CA MET A 62 -3.81 -12.29 -3.89
C MET A 62 -5.22 -11.90 -4.34
N ASP A 63 -6.12 -12.86 -4.53
CA ASP A 63 -7.50 -12.67 -4.99
C ASP A 63 -8.23 -11.63 -4.11
N SER A 64 -8.14 -11.77 -2.79
CA SER A 64 -8.70 -10.83 -1.81
C SER A 64 -8.16 -9.40 -1.97
N VAL A 65 -6.90 -9.25 -2.39
CA VAL A 65 -6.30 -7.94 -2.66
C VAL A 65 -6.87 -7.35 -3.95
N VAL A 66 -7.06 -8.17 -4.99
CA VAL A 66 -7.65 -7.74 -6.26
C VAL A 66 -9.10 -7.31 -6.05
N ASP A 67 -9.88 -8.11 -5.33
CA ASP A 67 -11.28 -7.81 -4.99
C ASP A 67 -11.36 -6.51 -4.19
N PHE A 68 -10.53 -6.36 -3.16
CA PHE A 68 -10.44 -5.12 -2.39
C PHE A 68 -10.11 -3.91 -3.26
N ILE A 69 -9.10 -3.99 -4.14
CA ILE A 69 -8.69 -2.86 -5.01
C ILE A 69 -9.81 -2.51 -5.99
N THR A 70 -10.50 -3.51 -6.53
CA THR A 70 -11.54 -3.30 -7.56
C THR A 70 -12.90 -2.95 -6.97
N TYR A 71 -13.07 -3.04 -5.65
CA TYR A 71 -14.30 -2.66 -4.97
C TYR A 71 -14.53 -1.14 -5.00
N LYS A 72 -15.60 -0.71 -5.69
CA LYS A 72 -16.04 0.69 -5.79
C LYS A 72 -14.89 1.64 -6.19
N ASP A 73 -14.67 2.70 -5.43
CA ASP A 73 -13.68 3.75 -5.70
C ASP A 73 -12.27 3.45 -5.15
N ASN A 74 -12.02 2.25 -4.62
CA ASN A 74 -10.74 1.93 -3.99
C ASN A 74 -9.56 2.11 -4.96
N LYS A 75 -9.65 1.60 -6.19
CA LYS A 75 -8.64 1.83 -7.22
C LYS A 75 -8.33 3.31 -7.46
N LYS A 76 -9.34 4.19 -7.43
CA LYS A 76 -9.17 5.65 -7.61
C LYS A 76 -8.52 6.32 -6.39
N ASN A 77 -8.72 5.74 -5.22
CA ASN A 77 -8.25 6.26 -3.95
C ASN A 77 -6.88 5.72 -3.51
N LEU A 78 -6.42 4.63 -4.12
CA LEU A 78 -5.08 4.11 -3.93
C LEU A 78 -4.02 5.09 -4.48
N ILE A 79 -3.15 5.58 -3.61
CA ILE A 79 -2.13 6.58 -3.97
C ILE A 79 -0.68 6.09 -3.83
N GLY A 80 -0.48 4.89 -3.28
CA GLY A 80 0.84 4.31 -3.18
C GLY A 80 0.86 2.91 -2.58
N LEU A 81 1.95 2.20 -2.85
CA LEU A 81 2.18 0.82 -2.41
C LEU A 81 3.39 0.75 -1.49
N ILE A 82 3.31 -0.10 -0.47
CA ILE A 82 4.47 -0.54 0.30
C ILE A 82 4.57 -2.06 0.15
N GLY A 83 5.74 -2.55 -0.25
CA GLY A 83 5.98 -3.97 -0.46
C GLY A 83 6.83 -4.57 0.65
N CYS A 84 6.32 -5.60 1.32
CA CYS A 84 7.08 -6.46 2.22
C CYS A 84 7.56 -7.69 1.42
N GLY A 85 8.78 -8.15 1.65
CA GLY A 85 9.31 -9.35 0.99
C GLY A 85 10.50 -9.94 1.72
N ASN A 86 11.13 -10.94 1.15
CA ASN A 86 12.40 -11.49 1.66
C ASN A 86 13.44 -11.36 0.54
N ARG A 87 14.59 -10.73 0.83
CA ARG A 87 15.62 -10.44 -0.17
C ARG A 87 16.31 -11.71 -0.67
N ASN A 88 16.19 -12.82 0.04
CA ASN A 88 16.66 -14.14 -0.41
C ASN A 88 15.97 -14.60 -1.71
N PHE A 89 14.86 -13.96 -2.10
CA PHE A 89 14.17 -14.24 -3.36
C PHE A 89 14.63 -13.34 -4.53
N ASN A 90 15.72 -12.58 -4.37
CA ASN A 90 16.35 -11.77 -5.42
C ASN A 90 15.33 -10.88 -6.15
N ASP A 91 15.12 -11.09 -7.46
CA ASP A 91 14.24 -10.28 -8.29
C ASP A 91 12.76 -10.35 -7.85
N LEU A 92 12.36 -11.45 -7.22
CA LEU A 92 11.01 -11.65 -6.68
C LEU A 92 10.80 -10.94 -5.33
N PHE A 93 11.83 -10.26 -4.79
CA PHE A 93 11.66 -9.43 -3.60
C PHE A 93 10.55 -8.40 -3.81
N ALA A 94 9.51 -8.46 -2.98
CA ALA A 94 8.33 -7.60 -3.02
C ALA A 94 7.59 -7.63 -4.38
N GLN A 95 7.55 -8.79 -5.03
CA GLN A 95 6.98 -8.95 -6.38
C GLN A 95 5.52 -8.48 -6.48
N THR A 96 4.70 -8.71 -5.46
CA THR A 96 3.27 -8.34 -5.48
C THR A 96 3.11 -6.83 -5.63
N ALA A 97 3.84 -6.03 -4.85
CA ALA A 97 3.81 -4.57 -4.96
C ALA A 97 4.37 -4.09 -6.31
N LYS A 98 5.44 -4.73 -6.81
CA LYS A 98 6.02 -4.42 -8.14
C LYS A 98 5.03 -4.67 -9.27
N LYS A 99 4.35 -5.81 -9.26
CA LYS A 99 3.34 -6.17 -10.27
C LYS A 99 2.17 -5.18 -10.24
N ILE A 100 1.57 -4.94 -9.07
CA ILE A 100 0.45 -4.00 -8.94
C ILE A 100 0.87 -2.59 -9.35
N SER A 101 2.09 -2.15 -9.00
CA SER A 101 2.63 -0.86 -9.43
C SER A 101 2.68 -0.73 -10.94
N ALA A 102 3.23 -1.74 -11.63
CA ALA A 102 3.33 -1.77 -13.09
C ALA A 102 1.94 -1.81 -13.75
N THR A 103 1.02 -2.64 -13.24
CA THR A 103 -0.31 -2.82 -13.81
C THR A 103 -1.22 -1.62 -13.61
N LEU A 104 -1.16 -0.95 -12.45
CA LEU A 104 -2.06 0.15 -12.12
C LEU A 104 -1.41 1.54 -12.25
N ASN A 105 -0.12 1.60 -12.58
CA ASN A 105 0.67 2.83 -12.59
C ASN A 105 0.60 3.59 -11.25
N ILE A 106 0.66 2.83 -10.14
CA ILE A 106 0.67 3.36 -8.76
C ILE A 106 2.10 3.34 -8.24
N PRO A 107 2.61 4.42 -7.60
CA PRO A 107 3.98 4.46 -7.14
C PRO A 107 4.23 3.50 -5.96
N ILE A 108 5.39 2.84 -5.97
CA ILE A 108 5.93 2.17 -4.78
C ILE A 108 6.59 3.25 -3.92
N LEU A 109 6.13 3.37 -2.68
CA LEU A 109 6.62 4.35 -1.73
C LEU A 109 7.79 3.81 -0.90
N TYR A 110 7.77 2.52 -0.58
CA TYR A 110 8.79 1.87 0.23
C TYR A 110 8.79 0.35 0.03
N LEU A 111 9.96 -0.28 0.16
CA LEU A 111 10.12 -1.73 0.17
C LEU A 111 10.89 -2.14 1.43
N LEU A 112 10.39 -3.15 2.15
CA LEU A 112 10.98 -3.62 3.40
C LEU A 112 11.10 -5.14 3.44
N GLU A 113 12.02 -5.62 4.27
CA GLU A 113 12.26 -7.05 4.46
C GLU A 113 11.48 -7.60 5.65
N LEU A 114 10.83 -8.75 5.45
CA LEU A 114 10.06 -9.48 6.46
C LEU A 114 9.03 -8.57 7.15
N SER A 115 9.12 -8.44 8.48
CA SER A 115 8.26 -7.56 9.27
C SER A 115 8.88 -6.19 9.55
N GLY A 116 9.94 -5.83 8.83
CA GLY A 116 10.65 -4.55 8.94
C GLY A 116 11.41 -4.34 10.25
N ASN A 117 12.39 -3.45 10.19
CA ASN A 117 13.15 -2.98 11.35
C ASN A 117 12.68 -1.57 11.80
N SER A 118 13.33 -1.01 12.81
CA SER A 118 13.01 0.33 13.33
C SER A 118 13.22 1.44 12.31
N THR A 119 14.19 1.31 11.41
CA THR A 119 14.43 2.24 10.30
C THR A 119 13.27 2.20 9.31
N ASP A 120 12.77 1.01 8.96
CA ASP A 120 11.61 0.85 8.08
C ASP A 120 10.36 1.51 8.67
N VAL A 121 10.13 1.28 9.97
CA VAL A 121 9.02 1.92 10.70
C VAL A 121 9.15 3.44 10.65
N LYS A 122 10.34 3.99 10.94
CA LYS A 122 10.58 5.43 10.90
C LYS A 122 10.33 6.01 9.50
N ASN A 123 10.85 5.37 8.46
CA ASN A 123 10.71 5.81 7.08
C ASN A 123 9.24 5.79 6.62
N VAL A 124 8.50 4.72 6.90
CA VAL A 124 7.09 4.62 6.52
C VAL A 124 6.23 5.64 7.25
N LYS A 125 6.45 5.86 8.55
CA LYS A 125 5.74 6.92 9.30
C LYS A 125 6.02 8.31 8.71
N GLN A 126 7.26 8.58 8.31
CA GLN A 126 7.62 9.84 7.66
C GLN A 126 6.94 10.01 6.30
N ILE A 127 6.89 8.96 5.47
CA ILE A 127 6.19 8.96 4.19
C ILE A 127 4.71 9.30 4.38
N ILE A 128 4.02 8.62 5.31
CA ILE A 128 2.59 8.81 5.56
C ILE A 128 2.31 10.23 6.08
N ASN A 129 3.15 10.74 6.98
CA ASN A 129 3.07 12.12 7.45
C ASN A 129 3.19 13.11 6.30
N ASN A 130 4.20 12.95 5.44
CA ASN A 130 4.41 13.84 4.29
C ASN A 130 3.23 13.80 3.31
N LEU A 131 2.68 12.61 3.03
CA LEU A 131 1.50 12.48 2.17
C LEU A 131 0.28 13.19 2.79
N SER A 132 0.08 13.07 4.10
CA SER A 132 -1.02 13.71 4.84
C SER A 132 -0.91 15.25 4.90
N GLN A 133 0.32 15.79 4.85
CA GLN A 133 0.54 17.24 4.74
C GLN A 133 0.32 17.74 3.31
N ASN A 134 0.67 16.94 2.31
CA ASN A 134 0.48 17.28 0.91
C ASN A 134 -0.99 17.20 0.48
N THR A 135 -1.76 16.25 1.01
CA THR A 135 -3.24 16.22 0.83
C THR A 135 -3.93 17.44 1.44
N SER A 136 -3.30 18.08 2.44
CA SER A 136 -3.77 19.33 3.03
C SER A 136 -3.40 20.56 2.18
N ASN A 137 -2.49 20.43 1.20
CA ASN A 137 -1.88 21.56 0.46
C ASN A 137 -1.96 21.45 -1.08
N SER A 138 -2.63 20.47 -1.68
CA SER A 138 -2.63 20.27 -3.15
C SER A 138 -4.00 20.53 -3.80
N GLY A 139 -4.17 21.41 -4.80
CA GLY A 139 -3.29 22.48 -5.29
C GLY A 139 -1.96 22.09 -5.92
N ASN A 140 -1.95 21.20 -6.93
CA ASN A 140 -0.89 20.97 -7.93
C ASN A 140 0.57 20.75 -7.46
N ASP A 141 1.10 19.53 -7.64
CA ASP A 141 2.39 19.21 -8.29
C ASP A 141 3.01 17.91 -7.74
N VAL A 142 2.95 16.83 -8.53
CA VAL A 142 3.64 15.56 -8.23
C VAL A 142 4.95 15.49 -9.02
N LYS A 143 6.09 15.53 -8.30
CA LYS A 143 7.41 15.19 -8.85
C LYS A 143 7.48 13.70 -9.17
N LYS A 144 7.84 13.38 -10.41
CA LYS A 144 8.08 12.01 -10.91
C LYS A 144 9.29 11.37 -10.21
N VAL A 145 9.11 10.21 -9.60
CA VAL A 145 10.19 9.35 -9.10
C VAL A 145 10.50 8.28 -10.16
N ASN A 146 11.79 7.99 -10.38
CA ASN A 146 12.28 7.11 -11.43
C ASN A 146 11.87 5.63 -11.24
N ARG A 147 11.51 4.99 -12.35
CA ARG A 147 11.01 3.61 -12.44
C ARG A 147 12.15 2.60 -12.25
N PRO A 148 11.95 1.48 -11.53
CA PRO A 148 12.79 0.30 -11.68
C PRO A 148 12.54 -0.38 -13.03
N ASN A 149 13.59 -1.00 -13.59
CA ASN A 149 13.60 -1.64 -14.91
C ASN A 149 12.50 -2.71 -15.04
N GLU A 150 11.89 -2.74 -16.23
CA GLU A 150 10.70 -3.49 -16.60
C GLU A 150 10.86 -5.00 -16.36
N ILE A 151 10.01 -5.56 -15.50
CA ILE A 151 9.74 -7.00 -15.48
C ILE A 151 8.68 -7.23 -16.57
N GLY A 152 8.96 -8.14 -17.51
CA GLY A 152 8.17 -8.37 -18.71
C GLY A 152 6.67 -8.51 -18.47
N ASN A 153 5.88 -8.11 -19.48
CA ASN A 153 4.41 -8.06 -19.46
C ASN A 153 3.76 -9.32 -18.86
N ILE A 154 3.38 -9.25 -17.58
CA ILE A 154 2.44 -10.17 -16.94
C ILE A 154 1.28 -9.29 -16.45
N SER A 155 0.13 -9.44 -17.08
CA SER A 155 -1.05 -8.63 -16.76
C SER A 155 -1.76 -9.25 -15.54
N PHE A 156 -1.36 -8.79 -14.35
CA PHE A 156 -1.92 -9.18 -13.05
C PHE A 156 -3.45 -9.03 -12.95
N LEU A 157 -4.12 -8.31 -13.86
CA LEU A 157 -5.57 -8.12 -13.85
C LEU A 157 -6.32 -8.86 -14.97
N SER A 158 -5.66 -9.31 -16.03
CA SER A 158 -6.35 -10.06 -17.10
C SER A 158 -6.65 -11.49 -16.68
N ASP A 159 -5.76 -12.06 -15.88
CA ASP A 159 -5.85 -13.47 -15.48
C ASP A 159 -6.89 -13.68 -14.34
N TYR A 160 -7.41 -12.57 -13.82
CA TYR A 160 -8.36 -12.49 -12.72
C TYR A 160 -9.82 -12.28 -13.14
N ARG A 161 -10.06 -12.13 -14.45
CA ARG A 161 -11.40 -11.91 -15.01
C ARG A 161 -11.63 -12.80 -16.23
N GLN A 162 -11.81 -14.08 -15.98
CA GLN A 162 -12.64 -14.93 -16.83
C GLN A 162 -13.87 -15.36 -16.05
#